data_AF-A0A815L4Y2-F1
#
_entry.id   AF-A0A815L4Y2-F1
#
_cell.length_a   1.000
_cell.length_b   1.000
_cell.length_c   1.000
_cell.angle_alpha   90.00
_cell.angle_beta   90.00
_cell.angle_gamma   90.00
#
_symmetry.space_group_name_H-M   'P 1'
#
loop_
_entity.id
_entity.type
_entity.pdbx_description
1 polymer ?
#
loop_
_entity_poly.entity_id
_entity_poly.type
_entity_poly.pdbx_seq_one_letter_code
_entity_poly.pdbx_strand_id
1 'polypeptide(L)'
;MDLAAGTGLVSKLLIEYFNISPLSLYLVESAERMYSLLTNDLPRDYFNFILCNASMHLMSEDNMYPVISKLLKPKTGYFIYTIWYHSFDETEH
;
A
#
# COMPACT_ATOMS: atom_id res chain seq x y z
N MET A 1 5.67 -4.18 0.15
CA MET A 1 5.36 -2.89 -0.49
C MET A 1 4.59 -2.05 0.50
N ASP A 2 5.00 -0.81 0.70
CA ASP A 2 4.35 0.16 1.59
C ASP A 2 3.69 1.24 0.72
N LEU A 3 2.37 1.22 0.67
CA LEU A 3 1.53 2.15 -0.09
C LEU A 3 1.13 3.32 0.77
N ALA A 4 1.24 4.52 0.19
CA ALA A 4 1.15 5.78 0.91
C ALA A 4 2.11 5.82 2.10
N ALA A 5 3.37 5.46 1.85
CA ALA A 5 4.39 5.31 2.89
C ALA A 5 4.64 6.61 3.70
N GLY A 6 4.33 7.78 3.12
CA GLY A 6 4.58 9.09 3.72
C GLY A 6 6.04 9.23 4.14
N THR A 7 6.24 9.55 5.42
CA THR A 7 7.56 9.64 6.07
C THR A 7 8.27 8.29 6.28
N GLY A 8 7.65 7.19 5.84
CA GLY A 8 8.17 5.83 5.96
C GLY A 8 8.07 5.24 7.36
N LEU A 9 7.15 5.74 8.21
CA LEU A 9 7.03 5.29 9.60
C LEU A 9 6.79 3.77 9.70
N VAL A 10 5.83 3.25 8.93
CA VAL A 10 5.53 1.80 8.90
C VAL A 10 6.75 1.02 8.41
N SER A 11 7.38 1.49 7.33
CA SER A 11 8.61 0.90 6.80
C SER A 11 9.76 0.85 7.83
N LYS A 12 9.95 1.88 8.65
CA LYS A 12 10.93 1.87 9.74
C LYS A 12 10.60 0.80 10.78
N LEU A 13 9.34 0.72 11.20
CA LEU A 13 8.90 -0.31 12.16
C LEU A 13 9.10 -1.73 11.62
N LEU A 14 8.86 -1.95 10.33
CA LEU A 14 9.10 -3.24 9.67
C LEU A 14 10.59 -3.63 9.67
N ILE A 15 11.48 -2.67 9.46
CA ILE A 15 12.93 -2.92 9.52
C ILE A 15 13.33 -3.23 10.97
N GLU A 16 12.90 -2.41 11.93
CA GLU A 16 13.34 -2.47 13.33
C GLU A 16 12.79 -3.70 14.08
N TYR A 17 11.50 -4.00 13.93
CA TYR A 17 10.83 -5.03 14.73
C TYR A 17 10.69 -6.38 14.02
N PHE A 18 10.66 -6.38 12.68
CA PHE A 18 10.53 -7.61 11.89
C PHE A 18 11.81 -7.99 11.15
N ASN A 19 12.91 -7.26 11.33
CA ASN A 19 14.20 -7.48 10.69
C ASN A 19 14.08 -7.62 9.15
N ILE A 20 13.13 -6.90 8.55
CA ILE A 20 12.97 -6.89 7.09
C ILE A 20 14.14 -6.12 6.48
N SER A 21 14.77 -6.70 5.45
CA SER A 21 15.84 -6.01 4.72
C SER A 21 15.30 -4.72 4.09
N PRO A 22 15.96 -3.56 4.26
CA PRO A 22 15.56 -2.32 3.58
C PRO A 22 15.48 -2.48 2.06
N LEU A 23 16.31 -3.34 1.47
CA LEU A 23 16.34 -3.63 0.02
C LEU A 23 15.10 -4.41 -0.47
N SER A 24 14.35 -5.01 0.44
CA SER A 24 13.10 -5.73 0.13
C SER A 24 11.85 -4.84 0.21
N LEU A 25 12.01 -3.58 0.64
CA LEU A 25 10.92 -2.62 0.72
C LEU A 25 10.78 -1.83 -0.58
N TYR A 26 9.54 -1.70 -1.02
CA TYR A 26 9.15 -0.85 -2.14
C TYR A 26 8.16 0.18 -1.61
N LEU A 27 8.52 1.46 -1.67
CA LEU A 27 7.77 2.57 -1.08
C LEU A 27 7.04 3.36 -2.17
N VAL A 28 5.76 3.65 -1.95
CA VAL A 28 4.97 4.49 -2.83
C VAL A 28 4.27 5.56 -2.01
N GLU A 29 4.42 6.83 -2.38
CA GLU A 29 3.94 7.92 -1.53
C GLU A 29 2.71 8.66 -2.09
N SER A 30 2.54 8.77 -3.41
CA SER A 30 1.40 9.50 -3.98
C SER A 30 0.35 8.58 -4.60
N ALA A 31 -0.93 8.95 -4.44
CA ALA A 31 -2.05 8.31 -5.13
C ALA A 31 -1.84 8.31 -6.65
N GLU A 32 -1.34 9.41 -7.21
CA GLU A 32 -0.95 9.52 -8.63
C GLU A 32 0.10 8.48 -9.05
N ARG A 33 1.13 8.24 -8.21
CA ARG A 33 2.10 7.18 -8.47
C ARG A 33 1.45 5.81 -8.38
N MET A 34 0.51 5.58 -7.47
CA MET A 34 -0.22 4.31 -7.43
C MET A 34 -1.07 4.08 -8.68
N TYR A 35 -1.74 5.12 -9.19
CA TYR A 35 -2.43 5.04 -10.47
C TYR A 35 -1.44 4.83 -11.63
N SER A 36 -0.26 5.43 -11.60
CA SER A 36 0.76 5.14 -12.61
C SER A 36 1.29 3.71 -12.54
N LEU A 37 1.16 3.00 -11.41
CA LEU A 37 1.44 1.56 -11.32
C LEU A 37 0.38 0.69 -12.02
N LEU A 38 -0.83 1.20 -12.28
CA LEU A 38 -1.77 0.53 -13.21
C LEU A 38 -1.17 0.48 -14.62
N THR A 39 -0.48 1.55 -15.00
CA THR A 39 0.06 1.75 -16.35
C THR A 39 1.51 1.32 -16.52
N ASN A 40 2.27 1.08 -15.44
CA ASN A 40 3.70 0.75 -15.47
C ASN A 40 4.01 -0.74 -15.17
N ASP A 41 5.18 -1.18 -15.66
CA ASP A 41 5.75 -2.54 -15.61
C ASP A 41 6.28 -2.98 -14.23
N LEU A 42 5.51 -2.79 -13.16
CA LEU A 42 5.83 -3.57 -11.95
C LEU A 42 5.60 -5.05 -12.23
N PRO A 43 6.53 -5.93 -11.79
CA PRO A 43 6.39 -7.36 -12.00
C PRO A 43 5.11 -7.85 -11.34
N ARG A 44 4.32 -8.60 -12.12
CA ARG A 44 3.15 -9.31 -11.63
C ARG A 44 3.59 -10.36 -10.61
N ASP A 45 2.69 -10.70 -9.68
CA ASP A 45 2.88 -11.82 -8.77
C ASP A 45 4.19 -11.75 -7.96
N TYR A 46 4.67 -10.54 -7.65
CA TYR A 46 6.00 -10.33 -7.08
C TYR A 46 5.97 -10.16 -5.56
N PHE A 47 4.98 -9.43 -5.04
CA PHE A 47 4.95 -9.03 -3.64
C PHE A 47 4.28 -10.08 -2.74
N ASN A 48 4.92 -10.39 -1.63
CA ASN A 48 4.32 -11.18 -0.54
C ASN A 48 3.36 -10.36 0.31
N PHE A 49 3.70 -9.08 0.54
CA PHE A 49 2.91 -8.18 1.35
C PHE A 49 2.79 -6.83 0.66
N ILE A 50 1.56 -6.33 0.58
CA ILE A 50 1.27 -4.94 0.27
C ILE A 50 0.54 -4.36 1.47
N LEU A 51 1.04 -3.24 1.98
CA LEU A 51 0.52 -2.56 3.15
C LEU A 51 -0.01 -1.19 2.72
N CYS A 52 -1.15 -0.75 3.24
CA CYS A 52 -1.61 0.63 3.09
C CYS A 52 -2.13 1.14 4.45
N ASN A 53 -1.34 1.99 5.10
CA ASN A 53 -1.69 2.49 6.42
C ASN A 53 -2.30 3.90 6.34
N ALA A 54 -3.46 4.09 6.96
CA ALA A 54 -4.13 5.37 7.18
C ALA A 54 -4.46 6.21 5.92
N SER A 55 -4.36 5.63 4.71
CA SER A 55 -4.48 6.38 3.45
C SER A 55 -5.47 5.79 2.45
N MET A 56 -6.17 4.71 2.82
CA MET A 56 -7.15 4.05 1.94
C MET A 56 -8.30 4.97 1.52
N HIS A 57 -8.70 5.91 2.38
CA HIS A 57 -9.77 6.87 2.11
C HIS A 57 -9.44 7.85 0.97
N LEU A 58 -8.18 7.96 0.58
CA LEU A 58 -7.72 8.83 -0.52
C LEU A 58 -7.81 8.13 -1.89
N MET A 59 -8.28 6.87 -1.94
CA MET A 59 -8.27 6.04 -3.13
C MET A 59 -9.63 5.36 -3.34
N SER A 60 -10.02 5.21 -4.62
CA SER A 60 -11.17 4.38 -4.96
C SER A 60 -10.79 2.91 -4.91
N GLU A 61 -11.60 2.11 -4.21
CA GLU A 61 -11.47 0.64 -4.14
C GLU A 61 -11.46 -0.01 -5.52
N ASP A 62 -12.32 0.47 -6.43
CA ASP A 62 -12.47 -0.05 -7.80
C ASP A 62 -11.17 0.07 -8.60
N ASN A 63 -10.38 1.10 -8.32
CA ASN A 63 -9.12 1.30 -9.02
C ASN A 63 -7.95 0.61 -8.33
N MET A 64 -8.01 0.48 -7.00
CA MET A 64 -6.89 -0.03 -6.22
C MET A 64 -6.82 -1.56 -6.23
N TYR A 65 -7.93 -2.25 -5.95
CA TYR A 65 -7.91 -3.71 -5.82
C TYR A 65 -7.39 -4.45 -7.08
N PRO A 66 -7.69 -4.02 -8.32
CA PRO A 66 -7.09 -4.62 -9.51
C PRO A 66 -5.55 -4.53 -9.53
N VAL A 67 -4.98 -3.40 -9.07
CA VAL A 67 -3.51 -3.23 -8.97
C VAL A 67 -2.95 -4.19 -7.93
N ILE A 68 -3.51 -4.16 -6.72
CA ILE A 68 -3.06 -4.98 -5.60
C ILE A 68 -3.08 -6.45 -5.99
N SER A 69 -4.18 -6.90 -6.58
CA SER A 69 -4.34 -8.29 -7.03
C SER A 69 -3.36 -8.67 -8.13
N LYS A 70 -2.97 -7.76 -9.02
CA LYS A 70 -1.98 -8.01 -10.09
C LYS A 70 -0.56 -8.14 -9.53
N LEU A 71 -0.24 -7.41 -8.47
CA LEU A 71 1.09 -7.31 -7.89
C LEU A 71 1.38 -8.37 -6.82
N LEU A 72 0.34 -8.86 -6.13
CA LEU A 72 0.48 -9.88 -5.11
C LEU A 72 0.73 -11.27 -5.69
N LYS A 73 1.60 -12.03 -5.02
CA LYS A 73 1.77 -13.46 -5.29
C LYS A 73 0.43 -14.19 -5.19
N PRO A 74 0.04 -15.01 -6.18
CA PRO A 74 -1.17 -15.80 -6.13
C PRO A 74 -1.19 -16.70 -4.89
N LYS A 75 -2.34 -16.74 -4.20
CA LYS A 75 -2.63 -17.60 -3.03
C LYS A 75 -1.78 -17.38 -1.78
N THR A 76 -0.71 -16.60 -1.85
CA THR A 76 0.27 -16.43 -0.76
C THR A 76 0.56 -14.98 -0.43
N GLY A 77 0.15 -14.05 -1.31
CA GLY A 77 0.24 -12.63 -1.07
C GLY A 77 -0.86 -12.12 -0.15
N TYR A 78 -0.52 -11.17 0.70
CA TYR A 78 -1.46 -10.53 1.61
C TYR A 78 -1.52 -9.03 1.34
N PHE A 79 -2.75 -8.52 1.26
CA PHE A 79 -3.01 -7.09 1.34
C PHE A 79 -3.51 -6.76 2.74
N ILE A 80 -2.81 -5.86 3.43
CA ILE A 80 -3.17 -5.41 4.78
C ILE A 80 -3.35 -3.91 4.71
N TYR A 81 -4.51 -3.42 5.13
CA TYR A 81 -4.77 -1.99 5.11
C TYR A 81 -5.53 -1.54 6.35
N THR A 82 -5.35 -0.28 6.71
CA THR A 82 -6.10 0.38 7.77
C THR A 82 -6.84 1.57 7.19
N ILE A 83 -8.09 1.73 7.59
CA ILE A 83 -8.92 2.89 7.27
C ILE A 83 -8.93 3.75 8.54
N TRP A 84 -8.60 5.03 8.41
CA TRP A 84 -8.88 6.00 9.47
C TRP A 84 -10.35 6.42 9.35
N TYR A 85 -11.15 6.02 10.33
CA TYR A 85 -12.59 6.28 10.33
C TYR A 85 -12.94 7.73 10.72
N HIS A 86 -12.05 8.40 11.47
CA HIS A 86 -12.28 9.76 11.96
C HIS A 86 -12.29 10.86 10.89
N SER A 87 -11.92 10.58 9.64
CA SER A 87 -12.03 11.53 8.54
C SER A 87 -13.39 11.53 7.83
N PHE A 88 -14.33 10.66 8.23
CA PHE A 88 -15.72 10.70 7.74
C PHE A 88 -16.61 11.62 8.59
N ASP A 89 -16.33 11.76 9.89
CA ASP A 89 -17.13 12.58 10.81
C ASP A 89 -16.91 14.11 10.65
N GLU A 90 -15.82 14.56 10.02
CA GLU A 90 -15.53 15.99 9.87
C GLU A 90 -16.19 16.64 8.63
N THR A 91 -16.98 15.88 7.86
CA THR A 91 -17.66 16.40 6.64
C THR A 91 -19.19 16.46 6.73
N GLU A 92 -19.78 16.15 7.89
CA GLU A 92 -21.24 16.25 8.11
C GLU A 92 -21.66 17.41 9.04
N HIS A 93 -20.87 18.49 9.12
CA HIS A 93 -21.27 19.74 9.78
C HIS A 93 -21.08 20.97 8.89
#